data_AF-A0A383EPH4-F1
#
_entry.id   AF-A0A383EPH4-F1
#
_cell.length_a   1.000
_cell.length_b   1.000
_cell.length_c   1.000
_cell.angle_alpha   90.00
_cell.angle_beta   90.00
_cell.angle_gamma   90.00
#
_symmetry.space_group_name_H-M   'P 1'
#
loop_
_entity.id
_entity.type
_entity.pdbx_description
1 polymer ?
#
loop_
_entity_poly.entity_id
_entity_poly.type
_entity_poly.pdbx_seq_one_letter_code
_entity_poly.pdbx_strand_id
1 'polypeptide(L)'
;VTTEIDLALVNARMITMDGPLSGLAWITINEDRITGIGSGKLPVEIAQSVKNYINCEGNTLIPGFHDAHCHVLSSSTSLLAVDCSPSNVSSISGIKDLLIERRSKSGSNNWIRGFGYNEFYLDEKRHPTRWDLDEAVPDRPVKLLHRSGHATVLNSTALDLVNIDRNTPDPVYGV
;
A
#
# COMPACT_ATOMS: atom_id res chain seq x y z
N VAL A 1 15.10 -4.96 42.51
CA VAL A 1 13.89 -5.21 41.71
C VAL A 1 14.38 -5.90 40.45
N THR A 2 14.16 -7.21 40.33
CA THR A 2 14.45 -7.93 39.08
C THR A 2 13.42 -7.48 38.05
N THR A 3 13.86 -6.67 37.09
CA THR A 3 13.00 -6.24 35.98
C THR A 3 12.70 -7.49 35.15
N GLU A 4 11.43 -7.89 35.11
CA GLU A 4 10.96 -9.00 34.29
C GLU A 4 11.26 -8.71 32.81
N ILE A 5 11.54 -9.75 32.01
CA ILE A 5 11.81 -9.62 30.57
C ILE A 5 10.76 -10.45 29.81
N ASP A 6 10.00 -9.81 28.94
CA ASP A 6 8.90 -10.48 28.24
C ASP A 6 9.37 -11.44 27.16
N LEU A 7 10.42 -11.08 26.42
CA LEU A 7 10.92 -11.84 25.27
C LEU A 7 12.43 -11.73 25.11
N ALA A 8 13.10 -12.84 24.79
CA ALA A 8 14.45 -12.85 24.24
C ALA A 8 14.46 -13.46 22.84
N LEU A 9 15.06 -12.74 21.88
CA LEU A 9 15.47 -13.29 20.59
C LEU A 9 16.91 -13.75 20.73
N VAL A 10 17.22 -15.00 20.38
CA VAL A 10 18.56 -15.59 20.54
C VAL A 10 19.04 -16.22 19.23
N ASN A 11 20.36 -16.41 19.10
CA ASN A 11 21.00 -17.00 17.92
C ASN A 11 20.69 -16.25 16.61
N ALA A 12 20.60 -14.92 16.64
CA ALA A 12 20.36 -14.11 15.45
C ALA A 12 21.68 -13.57 14.87
N ARG A 13 21.77 -13.40 13.55
CA ARG A 13 22.78 -12.51 12.93
C ARG A 13 22.23 -11.09 12.96
N MET A 14 22.84 -10.19 13.70
CA MET A 14 22.20 -8.90 14.00
C MET A 14 22.86 -7.74 13.25
N ILE A 15 22.05 -6.90 12.63
CA ILE A 15 22.50 -5.62 12.04
C ILE A 15 21.81 -4.50 12.83
N THR A 16 22.53 -3.81 13.71
CA THR A 16 21.95 -2.79 14.61
C THR A 16 21.90 -1.38 14.04
N MET A 17 22.63 -1.13 12.95
CA MET A 17 22.95 0.19 12.37
C MET A 17 23.93 1.05 13.19
N ASP A 18 24.24 0.68 14.43
CA ASP A 18 25.22 1.39 15.30
C ASP A 18 26.63 0.79 15.26
N GLY A 19 26.83 -0.32 14.53
CA GLY A 19 28.12 -0.99 14.38
C GLY A 19 27.99 -2.51 14.30
N PRO A 20 29.07 -3.23 13.98
CA PRO A 20 29.03 -4.68 13.84
C PRO A 20 28.95 -5.38 15.20
N LEU A 21 28.01 -6.31 15.34
CA LEU A 21 28.08 -7.35 16.37
C LEU A 21 28.78 -8.58 15.78
N SER A 22 29.75 -9.13 16.53
CA SER A 22 30.44 -10.33 16.10
C SER A 22 29.59 -11.58 16.38
N GLY A 23 29.43 -12.43 15.36
CA GLY A 23 28.81 -13.75 15.50
C GLY A 23 27.29 -13.71 15.72
N LEU A 24 26.76 -14.78 16.31
CA LEU A 24 25.36 -14.84 16.71
C LEU A 24 25.13 -13.98 17.95
N ALA A 25 23.97 -13.34 18.02
CA ALA A 25 23.61 -12.36 19.03
C ALA A 25 22.23 -12.65 19.61
N TRP A 26 21.92 -11.91 20.67
CA TRP A 26 20.64 -11.92 21.36
C TRP A 26 20.18 -10.49 21.66
N ILE A 27 18.86 -10.29 21.71
CA ILE A 27 18.24 -9.11 22.33
C ILE A 27 17.19 -9.53 23.34
N THR A 28 16.99 -8.69 24.35
CA THR A 28 15.88 -8.79 25.29
C THR A 28 14.92 -7.63 25.09
N ILE A 29 13.64 -7.94 25.20
CA ILE A 29 12.53 -7.00 25.01
C ILE A 29 11.67 -7.05 26.27
N ASN A 30 11.32 -5.89 26.78
CA ASN A 30 10.30 -5.72 27.79
C ASN A 30 9.31 -4.66 27.30
N GLU A 31 8.02 -4.97 27.32
CA GLU A 31 6.97 -4.17 26.69
C GLU A 31 7.30 -3.85 25.22
N ASP A 32 7.56 -2.58 24.90
CA ASP A 32 7.84 -2.08 23.55
C ASP A 32 9.31 -1.66 23.35
N ARG A 33 10.20 -2.01 24.28
CA ARG A 33 11.61 -1.57 24.27
C ARG A 33 12.59 -2.72 24.29
N ILE A 34 13.67 -2.54 23.53
CA ILE A 34 14.87 -3.34 23.67
C ILE A 34 15.55 -2.94 24.98
N THR A 35 15.72 -3.89 25.89
CA THR A 35 16.34 -3.68 27.22
C THR A 35 17.76 -4.21 27.31
N GLY A 36 18.18 -4.99 26.33
CA GLY A 36 19.50 -5.60 26.32
C GLY A 36 19.85 -6.14 24.94
N ILE A 37 21.14 -6.13 24.64
CA ILE A 37 21.72 -6.61 23.40
C ILE A 37 23.09 -7.20 23.69
N GLY A 38 23.43 -8.31 23.05
CA GLY A 38 24.76 -8.89 23.21
C GLY A 38 25.08 -9.96 22.18
N SER A 39 26.37 -10.26 22.06
CA SER A 39 26.88 -11.37 21.24
C SER A 39 27.04 -12.65 22.06
N GLY A 40 27.02 -13.79 21.39
CA GLY A 40 27.23 -15.10 21.97
C GLY A 40 25.98 -15.65 22.67
N LYS A 41 26.18 -16.36 23.78
CA LYS A 41 25.09 -16.93 24.57
C LYS A 41 24.48 -15.85 25.48
N LEU A 42 23.16 -15.90 25.65
CA LEU A 42 22.47 -15.07 26.65
C LEU A 42 22.99 -15.41 28.06
N PRO A 43 23.41 -14.42 28.88
CA PRO A 43 23.83 -14.65 30.26
C PRO A 43 22.74 -15.30 31.10
N VAL A 44 23.12 -16.23 31.98
CA VAL A 44 22.18 -17.04 32.77
C VAL A 44 21.34 -16.16 33.71
N GLU A 45 21.95 -15.11 34.25
CA GLU A 45 21.29 -14.17 35.16
C GLU A 45 20.15 -13.40 34.46
N ILE A 46 20.36 -13.06 33.19
CA ILE A 46 19.33 -12.44 32.35
C ILE A 46 18.29 -13.49 31.97
N ALA A 47 18.74 -14.68 31.54
CA ALA A 47 17.89 -15.77 31.09
C ALA A 47 16.84 -16.20 32.13
N GLN A 48 17.17 -16.14 33.41
CA GLN A 48 16.26 -16.45 34.53
C GLN A 48 15.06 -15.49 34.63
N SER A 49 15.18 -14.28 34.07
CA SER A 49 14.13 -13.26 34.10
C SER A 49 13.29 -13.21 32.81
N VAL A 50 13.61 -14.05 31.82
CA VAL A 50 12.93 -14.08 30.51
C VAL A 50 11.72 -15.01 30.53
N LYS A 51 10.55 -14.49 30.17
CA LYS A 51 9.31 -15.27 30.04
C LYS A 51 9.28 -16.13 28.78
N ASN A 52 9.67 -15.56 27.64
CA ASN A 52 9.54 -16.19 26.33
C ASN A 52 10.83 -16.12 25.52
N TYR A 53 11.06 -17.15 24.71
CA TYR A 53 12.22 -17.24 23.83
C TYR A 53 11.81 -17.45 22.39
N ILE A 54 12.51 -16.78 21.48
CA ILE A 54 12.50 -17.09 20.06
C ILE A 54 13.94 -17.38 19.64
N ASN A 55 14.18 -18.61 19.19
CA ASN A 55 15.44 -18.98 18.57
C ASN A 55 15.39 -18.54 17.10
N CYS A 56 16.26 -17.61 16.71
CA CYS A 56 16.34 -17.11 15.34
C CYS A 56 17.08 -18.06 14.39
N GLU A 57 17.68 -19.15 14.90
CA GLU A 57 18.30 -20.21 14.08
C GLU A 57 19.39 -19.70 13.10
N GLY A 58 20.07 -18.62 13.46
CA GLY A 58 21.07 -17.98 12.62
C GLY A 58 20.52 -17.04 11.55
N ASN A 59 19.20 -16.85 11.48
CA ASN A 59 18.58 -15.86 10.60
C ASN A 59 18.96 -14.43 10.98
N THR A 60 18.83 -13.53 10.01
CA THR A 60 19.18 -12.12 10.18
C THR A 60 18.07 -11.35 10.88
N LEU A 61 18.43 -10.65 11.97
CA LEU A 61 17.58 -9.69 12.65
C LEU A 61 18.04 -8.27 12.28
N ILE A 62 17.10 -7.45 11.80
CA ILE A 62 17.30 -6.05 11.42
C ILE A 62 16.25 -5.16 12.10
N PRO A 63 16.52 -3.85 12.26
CA PRO A 63 15.49 -2.88 12.58
C PRO A 63 14.32 -2.98 11.60
N GLY A 64 13.11 -2.76 12.10
CA GLY A 64 11.93 -2.64 11.25
C GLY A 64 12.13 -1.54 10.21
N PHE A 65 11.59 -1.73 9.00
CA PHE A 65 11.65 -0.70 7.98
C PHE A 65 10.90 0.54 8.44
N HIS A 66 11.53 1.71 8.24
CA HIS A 66 10.93 3.01 8.51
C HIS A 66 10.86 3.79 7.20
N ASP A 67 9.65 3.95 6.67
CA ASP A 67 9.39 4.76 5.48
C ASP A 67 9.10 6.21 5.90
N ALA A 68 10.05 7.11 5.64
CA ALA A 68 9.96 8.51 6.03
C ALA A 68 9.00 9.33 5.14
N HIS A 69 8.60 8.82 3.97
CA HIS A 69 7.69 9.52 3.07
C HIS A 69 6.85 8.51 2.29
N CYS A 70 5.61 8.31 2.74
CA CYS A 70 4.66 7.43 2.08
C CYS A 70 3.29 8.10 1.94
N HIS A 71 2.56 7.71 0.88
CA HIS A 71 1.19 8.14 0.64
C HIS A 71 0.21 7.02 0.97
N VAL A 72 0.17 6.56 2.23
CA VAL A 72 -0.57 5.36 2.66
C VAL A 72 -2.02 5.32 2.16
N LEU A 73 -2.75 6.45 2.28
CA LEU A 73 -4.14 6.55 1.83
C LEU A 73 -4.29 6.48 0.30
N SER A 74 -3.33 7.03 -0.45
CA SER A 74 -3.32 6.92 -1.90
C SER A 74 -3.01 5.50 -2.32
N SER A 75 -2.02 4.87 -1.69
CA SER A 75 -1.64 3.48 -1.95
C SER A 75 -2.79 2.52 -1.66
N SER A 76 -3.49 2.68 -0.52
CA SER A 76 -4.66 1.87 -0.20
C SER A 76 -5.80 2.09 -1.19
N THR A 77 -6.04 3.33 -1.61
CA THR A 77 -7.05 3.65 -2.63
C THR A 77 -6.75 2.97 -3.96
N SER A 78 -5.48 2.96 -4.40
CA SER A 78 -5.07 2.27 -5.62
C SER A 78 -5.18 0.75 -5.49
N LEU A 79 -4.85 0.16 -4.33
CA LEU A 79 -4.99 -1.28 -4.09
C LEU A 79 -6.45 -1.76 -4.08
N LEU A 80 -7.38 -0.90 -3.68
CA LEU A 80 -8.82 -1.20 -3.66
C LEU A 80 -9.55 -0.83 -4.95
N ALA A 81 -8.87 -0.15 -5.87
CA ALA A 81 -9.38 0.17 -7.20
C ALA A 81 -9.32 -1.07 -8.10
N VAL A 82 -10.14 -1.04 -9.15
CA VAL A 82 -10.05 -1.98 -10.26
C VAL A 82 -8.71 -1.76 -10.96
N ASP A 83 -7.92 -2.83 -11.08
CA ASP A 83 -6.66 -2.80 -11.82
C ASP A 83 -6.94 -2.72 -13.32
N CYS A 84 -6.75 -1.54 -13.90
CA CYS A 84 -6.87 -1.29 -15.33
C CYS A 84 -5.49 -1.18 -15.99
N SER A 85 -4.43 -1.72 -15.38
CA SER A 85 -3.08 -1.64 -15.91
C SER A 85 -2.84 -2.55 -17.13
N PRO A 86 -1.78 -2.30 -17.92
CA PRO A 86 -1.45 -3.10 -19.11
C PRO A 86 -1.25 -4.59 -18.87
N SER A 87 -1.00 -5.02 -17.62
CA SER A 87 -0.93 -6.44 -17.26
C SER A 87 -2.30 -7.11 -17.17
N ASN A 88 -3.39 -6.33 -17.08
CA ASN A 88 -4.75 -6.84 -16.92
C ASN A 88 -5.68 -6.51 -18.09
N VAL A 89 -5.47 -5.38 -18.78
CA VAL A 89 -6.29 -4.95 -19.92
C VAL A 89 -5.45 -4.39 -21.06
N SER A 90 -5.92 -4.58 -22.29
CA SER A 90 -5.31 -4.05 -23.51
C SER A 90 -6.27 -3.20 -24.36
N SER A 91 -7.48 -2.90 -23.90
CA SER A 91 -8.46 -2.11 -24.66
C SER A 91 -9.41 -1.34 -23.75
N ILE A 92 -10.06 -0.31 -24.30
CA ILE A 92 -11.12 0.43 -23.60
C ILE A 92 -12.30 -0.48 -23.31
N SER A 93 -12.62 -1.42 -24.20
CA SER A 93 -13.63 -2.45 -23.91
C SER A 93 -13.28 -3.27 -22.68
N GLY A 94 -12.03 -3.72 -22.55
CA GLY A 94 -11.58 -4.46 -21.37
C GLY A 94 -11.68 -3.64 -20.08
N ILE A 95 -11.37 -2.34 -20.14
CA ILE A 95 -11.60 -1.41 -19.01
C ILE A 95 -13.09 -1.37 -18.65
N LYS A 96 -13.98 -1.24 -19.63
CA LYS A 96 -15.43 -1.19 -19.40
C LYS A 96 -15.94 -2.47 -18.74
N ASP A 97 -15.49 -3.63 -19.20
CA ASP A 97 -15.89 -4.94 -18.64
C ASP A 97 -15.53 -5.04 -17.16
N LEU A 98 -14.33 -4.63 -16.77
CA LEU A 98 -13.91 -4.62 -15.37
C LEU A 98 -14.72 -3.63 -14.51
N LEU A 99 -15.08 -2.47 -15.07
CA LEU A 99 -15.92 -1.49 -14.36
C LEU A 99 -17.36 -2.01 -14.17
N ILE A 100 -17.91 -2.70 -15.16
CA ILE A 100 -19.23 -3.36 -15.08
C ILE A 100 -19.20 -4.47 -14.02
N GLU A 101 -18.14 -5.27 -13.99
CA GLU A 101 -17.96 -6.30 -12.97
C GLU A 101 -17.89 -5.68 -11.57
N ARG A 102 -17.12 -4.60 -11.40
CA ARG A 102 -17.04 -3.89 -10.12
C ARG A 102 -18.39 -3.32 -9.70
N ARG A 103 -19.16 -2.79 -10.66
CA ARG A 103 -20.52 -2.26 -10.43
C ARG A 103 -21.44 -3.33 -9.86
N SER A 104 -21.43 -4.54 -10.40
CA SER A 104 -22.31 -5.64 -9.95
C SER A 104 -22.01 -6.10 -8.51
N LYS A 105 -20.75 -5.98 -8.09
CA LYS A 105 -20.28 -6.36 -6.74
C LYS A 105 -20.40 -5.26 -5.69
N SER A 106 -20.81 -4.05 -6.08
CA SER A 106 -20.83 -2.87 -5.20
C SER A 106 -22.24 -2.42 -4.86
N GLY A 107 -22.45 -1.95 -3.62
CA GLY A 107 -23.68 -1.25 -3.23
C GLY A 107 -23.94 0.01 -4.05
N SER A 108 -25.21 0.44 -4.13
CA SER A 108 -25.71 1.45 -5.08
C SER A 108 -25.09 2.85 -4.96
N ASN A 109 -24.50 3.21 -3.81
CA ASN A 109 -24.00 4.58 -3.56
C ASN A 109 -22.47 4.72 -3.55
N ASN A 110 -21.73 3.69 -3.95
CA ASN A 110 -20.27 3.71 -3.87
C ASN A 110 -19.63 4.15 -5.20
N TRP A 111 -18.62 5.03 -5.10
CA TRP A 111 -17.72 5.34 -6.20
C TRP A 111 -17.06 4.07 -6.74
N ILE A 112 -17.10 3.92 -8.06
CA ILE A 112 -16.31 2.91 -8.76
C ILE A 112 -14.97 3.55 -9.13
N ARG A 113 -13.88 2.93 -8.69
CA ARG A 113 -12.53 3.44 -8.93
C ARG A 113 -11.76 2.44 -9.77
N GLY A 114 -11.21 2.90 -10.88
CA GLY A 114 -10.21 2.19 -11.68
C GLY A 114 -8.87 2.91 -11.62
N PHE A 115 -7.78 2.16 -11.72
CA PHE A 115 -6.42 2.70 -11.63
C PHE A 115 -5.49 2.03 -12.64
N GLY A 116 -4.51 2.80 -13.12
CA GLY A 116 -3.32 2.25 -13.77
C GLY A 116 -3.39 2.10 -15.27
N TYR A 117 -4.49 2.53 -15.92
CA TYR A 117 -4.58 2.49 -17.38
C TYR A 117 -3.48 3.31 -18.04
N ASN A 118 -3.14 2.94 -19.27
CA ASN A 118 -2.19 3.65 -20.10
C ASN A 118 -2.59 3.49 -21.58
N GLU A 119 -2.92 4.60 -22.22
CA GLU A 119 -3.43 4.71 -23.59
C GLU A 119 -2.49 4.11 -24.65
N PHE A 120 -1.17 4.10 -24.43
CA PHE A 120 -0.23 3.52 -25.39
C PHE A 120 -0.37 2.00 -25.49
N TYR A 121 -0.84 1.35 -24.41
CA TYR A 121 -1.06 -0.10 -24.36
C TYR A 121 -2.49 -0.50 -24.73
N LEU A 122 -3.39 0.48 -24.90
CA LEU A 122 -4.75 0.21 -25.37
C LEU A 122 -4.75 0.01 -26.90
N ASP A 123 -5.62 -0.86 -27.39
CA ASP A 123 -5.81 -1.15 -28.80
C ASP A 123 -6.25 0.10 -29.56
N GLU A 124 -7.05 0.96 -28.92
CA GLU A 124 -7.60 2.18 -29.51
C GLU A 124 -6.59 3.33 -29.61
N LYS A 125 -5.41 3.23 -28.96
CA LYS A 125 -4.35 4.25 -28.95
C LYS A 125 -4.85 5.66 -28.59
N ARG A 126 -5.83 5.74 -27.70
CA ARG A 126 -6.40 6.98 -27.16
C ARG A 126 -6.72 6.81 -25.68
N HIS A 127 -6.85 7.92 -24.96
CA HIS A 127 -7.41 7.87 -23.62
C HIS A 127 -8.90 7.44 -23.65
N PRO A 128 -9.36 6.72 -22.62
CA PRO A 128 -10.78 6.64 -22.31
C PRO A 128 -11.36 8.04 -22.12
N THR A 129 -12.62 8.21 -22.50
CA THR A 129 -13.37 9.45 -22.37
C THR A 129 -14.50 9.27 -21.37
N ARG A 130 -15.12 10.38 -20.96
CA ARG A 130 -16.33 10.37 -20.14
C ARG A 130 -17.40 9.43 -20.71
N TRP A 131 -17.58 9.43 -22.02
CA TRP A 131 -18.60 8.65 -22.71
C TRP A 131 -18.33 7.13 -22.65
N ASP A 132 -17.07 6.72 -22.72
CA ASP A 132 -16.70 5.30 -22.57
C ASP A 132 -17.07 4.81 -21.15
N LEU A 133 -16.93 5.67 -20.14
CA LEU A 133 -17.28 5.35 -18.75
C LEU A 133 -18.80 5.38 -18.52
N ASP A 134 -19.51 6.34 -19.14
CA ASP A 134 -20.98 6.43 -19.08
C ASP A 134 -21.64 5.18 -19.67
N GLU A 135 -21.09 4.63 -20.75
CA GLU A 135 -21.60 3.40 -21.37
C GLU A 135 -21.48 2.19 -20.42
N ALA A 136 -20.37 2.09 -19.68
CA ALA A 136 -20.15 1.00 -18.71
C ALA A 136 -20.96 1.17 -17.42
N VAL A 137 -20.99 2.40 -16.89
CA VAL A 137 -21.56 2.72 -15.59
C VAL A 137 -22.30 4.07 -15.68
N PRO A 138 -23.57 4.06 -16.15
CA PRO A 138 -24.34 5.29 -16.32
C PRO A 138 -24.92 5.83 -15.01
N ASP A 139 -25.08 4.99 -13.99
CA ASP A 139 -25.89 5.25 -12.79
C ASP A 139 -25.08 5.53 -11.52
N ARG A 140 -23.74 5.52 -11.59
CA ARG A 140 -22.85 5.68 -10.44
C ARG A 140 -21.62 6.51 -10.79
N PRO A 141 -21.02 7.24 -9.85
CA PRO A 141 -19.81 8.00 -10.11
C PRO A 141 -18.62 7.06 -10.34
N VAL A 142 -17.91 7.26 -11.46
CA VAL A 142 -16.68 6.55 -11.82
C VAL A 142 -15.49 7.50 -11.81
N LYS A 143 -14.39 7.05 -11.21
CA LYS A 143 -13.06 7.66 -11.32
C LYS A 143 -12.09 6.67 -11.94
N LEU A 144 -11.53 6.99 -13.10
CA LEU A 144 -10.48 6.20 -13.74
C LEU A 144 -9.17 6.99 -13.73
N LEU A 145 -8.21 6.57 -12.91
CA LEU A 145 -6.92 7.25 -12.74
C LEU A 145 -5.86 6.64 -13.66
N HIS A 146 -5.17 7.49 -14.43
CA HIS A 146 -4.08 7.09 -15.31
C HIS A 146 -2.87 6.60 -14.50
N ARG A 147 -2.05 5.71 -15.09
CA ARG A 147 -0.84 5.17 -14.46
C ARG A 147 0.11 6.25 -13.93
N SER A 148 0.15 7.42 -14.56
CA SER A 148 1.00 8.53 -14.10
C SER A 148 0.57 9.15 -12.78
N GLY A 149 -0.68 8.93 -12.33
CA GLY A 149 -1.26 9.65 -11.20
C GLY A 149 -1.66 11.10 -11.50
N HIS A 150 -1.33 11.63 -12.69
CA HIS A 150 -1.53 13.04 -13.06
C HIS A 150 -2.72 13.29 -13.99
N ALA A 151 -3.46 12.24 -14.39
CA ALA A 151 -4.63 12.38 -15.24
C ALA A 151 -5.76 11.48 -14.74
N THR A 152 -6.98 12.00 -14.71
CA THR A 152 -8.17 11.27 -14.28
C THR A 152 -9.29 11.48 -15.29
N VAL A 153 -9.97 10.39 -15.66
CA VAL A 153 -11.22 10.44 -16.42
C VAL A 153 -12.37 10.22 -15.45
N LEU A 154 -13.36 11.10 -15.48
CA LEU A 154 -14.60 11.00 -14.72
C LEU A 154 -15.76 10.76 -15.69
N ASN A 155 -16.75 9.96 -15.27
CA ASN A 155 -18.01 9.83 -16.00
C ASN A 155 -18.94 11.02 -15.70
N SER A 156 -20.07 11.13 -16.39
CA SER A 156 -21.02 12.24 -16.22
C SER A 156 -21.54 12.34 -14.78
N THR A 157 -21.94 11.21 -14.19
CA THR A 157 -22.41 11.16 -12.80
C THR A 157 -21.37 11.64 -11.79
N ALA A 158 -20.08 11.35 -12.01
CA ALA A 158 -19.01 11.84 -11.16
C ALA A 158 -18.78 13.34 -11.33
N LEU A 159 -18.77 13.84 -12.56
CA LEU A 159 -18.59 15.28 -12.86
C LEU A 159 -19.71 16.12 -12.25
N ASP A 160 -20.96 15.69 -12.40
CA ASP A 160 -22.12 16.35 -11.80
C ASP A 160 -22.00 16.39 -10.28
N LEU A 161 -21.58 15.29 -9.65
CA LEU A 161 -21.40 15.19 -8.20
C LEU A 161 -20.32 16.14 -7.66
N VAL A 162 -19.25 16.38 -8.44
CA VAL A 162 -18.16 17.28 -8.05
C VAL A 162 -18.30 18.69 -8.61
N ASN A 163 -19.41 19.00 -9.30
CA ASN A 163 -19.69 20.28 -9.95
C ASN A 163 -18.59 20.74 -10.92
N ILE A 164 -18.04 19.81 -11.71
CA ILE A 164 -17.07 20.13 -12.77
C ILE A 164 -17.79 20.11 -14.12
N ASP A 165 -17.75 21.22 -14.83
CA ASP A 165 -18.27 21.37 -16.17
C ASP A 165 -17.26 22.10 -17.09
N ARG A 166 -17.70 22.48 -18.29
CA ARG A 166 -16.86 23.16 -19.29
C ARG A 166 -16.40 24.56 -18.84
N ASN A 167 -17.12 25.17 -17.91
CA ASN A 167 -16.86 26.53 -17.41
C ASN A 167 -16.10 26.53 -16.08
N THR A 168 -15.80 25.36 -15.51
CA THR A 168 -14.98 25.24 -14.30
C THR A 168 -13.58 25.79 -14.58
N PRO A 169 -13.12 26.84 -13.86
CA PRO A 169 -11.78 27.37 -14.05
C PRO A 169 -10.73 26.43 -13.48
N ASP A 170 -9.49 26.57 -13.96
CA ASP A 170 -8.36 25.88 -13.36
C ASP A 170 -8.19 26.28 -11.87
N PRO A 171 -7.77 25.34 -11.01
CA PRO A 171 -7.53 25.65 -9.60
C PRO A 171 -6.41 26.67 -9.44
N VAL A 172 -6.55 27.56 -8.46
CA VAL A 172 -5.50 28.53 -8.11
C VAL A 172 -4.26 27.75 -7.68
N TYR A 173 -3.11 28.06 -8.30
CA TYR A 173 -1.81 27.38 -8.15
C TYR A 173 -1.65 26.03 -8.85
N GLY A 174 -2.64 25.57 -9.62
CA GLY A 174 -2.58 24.27 -10.30
C GLY A 174 -2.81 23.08 -9.35
N VAL A 175 -2.30 21.91 -9.75
CA VAL A 175 -2.35 20.66 -8.98
C VAL A 175 -0.93 20.18 -8.68
#